data_AF-A0A0J1PP23-F1
#
_entry.id   AF-A0A0J1PP23-F1
#
_cell.length_a   1.000
_cell.length_b   1.000
_cell.length_c   1.000
_cell.angle_alpha   90.00
_cell.angle_beta   90.00
_cell.angle_gamma   90.00
#
_symmetry.space_group_name_H-M   'P 1'
#
loop_
_entity.id
_entity.type
_entity.pdbx_description
1 polymer ?
#
loop_
_entity_poly.entity_id
_entity_poly.type
_entity_poly.pdbx_seq_one_letter_code
_entity_poly.pdbx_strand_id
1 'polypeptide(L)'
;MKLFILLLALLSSGVQAACEPIIYPYKSGSNSALGSYRLSAATDGIANDWRSGGGNDAWNGLLPGLSKSVDITSNSGFQPAGTILTSSGGIPFTTYAHKGGGYDPEQVFFRCTPDTGGQLYEAWSTNGDDYYGGWHEATDVPGAYLTLMKNVALRLTHDATGSIFTDSWQQRPLENLDLDTNGNFLIKAKNFSTISAELIKTLDIRYFYNQQQSATYDSYVNPNAYVVFRGPGTASWGIKIGQPHRNSNWAGWAYDWPSVISLYNNGITIKRAAMCQVTDFTPVVHLPVISVAQLKRGEYSSAPFQIDFACESTVVSGIAKGKSNVAMGLLAPESSVNSAWNFNLITGKTVTWLLDTQYGAAGRARGVGVRVYRAGNPVNFMAVTTAGSGTEGGWMCSRTGSAQISIVPGN
;
A
#
# COMPACT_ATOMS: atom_id res chain seq x y z
N MET A 1 10.29 82.01 -2.66
CA MET A 1 8.88 81.75 -3.02
C MET A 1 8.87 81.40 -4.51
N LYS A 2 8.70 80.17 -5.01
CA LYS A 2 8.31 78.85 -4.50
C LYS A 2 9.20 77.82 -5.21
N LEU A 3 9.74 76.86 -4.47
CA LEU A 3 10.45 75.69 -4.99
C LEU A 3 9.38 74.65 -5.35
N PHE A 4 9.19 74.34 -6.63
CA PHE A 4 8.33 73.24 -7.05
C PHE A 4 9.16 71.95 -7.05
N ILE A 5 9.01 71.16 -5.99
CA ILE A 5 9.55 69.80 -5.91
C ILE A 5 8.61 68.91 -6.73
N LEU A 6 9.13 68.39 -7.84
CA LEU A 6 8.49 67.35 -8.62
C LEU A 6 8.64 66.03 -7.85
N LEU A 7 7.58 65.59 -7.18
CA LEU A 7 7.54 64.27 -6.55
C LEU A 7 7.33 63.22 -7.66
N LEU A 8 8.41 62.64 -8.18
CA LEU A 8 8.33 61.40 -8.95
C LEU A 8 7.94 60.29 -7.96
N ALA A 9 6.66 59.95 -7.92
CA ALA A 9 6.21 58.70 -7.35
C ALA A 9 6.75 57.56 -8.24
N LEU A 10 7.92 57.04 -7.89
CA LEU A 10 8.32 55.69 -8.28
C LEU A 10 7.32 54.73 -7.62
N LEU A 11 6.22 54.46 -8.33
CA LEU A 11 5.49 53.22 -8.16
C LEU A 11 6.47 52.10 -8.53
N SER A 12 7.22 51.61 -7.55
CA SER A 12 7.76 50.27 -7.64
C SER A 12 6.55 49.35 -7.81
N SER A 13 6.27 48.93 -9.03
CA SER A 13 5.49 47.71 -9.25
C SER A 13 6.29 46.61 -8.56
N GLY A 14 5.96 46.37 -7.29
CA GLY A 14 6.51 45.26 -6.53
C GLY A 14 6.28 44.03 -7.38
N VAL A 15 7.36 43.43 -7.87
CA VAL A 15 7.31 42.08 -8.42
C VAL A 15 6.91 41.25 -7.22
N GLN A 16 5.61 40.97 -7.10
CA GLN A 16 5.10 40.11 -6.06
C GLN A 16 5.64 38.73 -6.39
N ALA A 17 6.45 38.17 -5.49
CA ALA A 17 6.94 36.80 -5.57
C ALA A 17 5.78 35.88 -5.93
N ALA A 18 5.90 35.16 -7.05
CA ALA A 18 4.77 34.43 -7.62
C ALA A 18 5.20 33.08 -8.17
N CYS A 19 4.52 32.05 -7.68
CA CYS A 19 4.39 30.76 -8.31
C CYS A 19 3.16 30.75 -9.22
N GLU A 20 3.28 30.14 -10.38
CA GLU A 20 2.16 29.89 -11.28
C GLU A 20 2.10 28.41 -11.66
N PRO A 21 0.90 27.86 -11.95
CA PRO A 21 0.80 26.50 -12.43
C PRO A 21 1.34 26.37 -13.85
N ILE A 22 1.91 25.21 -14.16
CA ILE A 22 2.31 24.85 -15.51
C ILE A 22 1.35 23.77 -16.01
N ILE A 23 0.55 24.11 -17.02
CA ILE A 23 -0.45 23.21 -17.63
C ILE A 23 -0.28 23.08 -19.14
N TYR A 24 0.62 23.87 -19.74
CA TYR A 24 0.93 23.79 -21.16
C TYR A 24 2.39 23.38 -21.40
N PRO A 25 2.64 22.45 -22.34
CA PRO A 25 4.00 22.06 -22.73
C PRO A 25 4.72 23.21 -23.42
N TYR A 26 6.06 23.18 -23.42
CA TYR A 26 6.85 24.12 -24.21
C TYR A 26 6.42 24.10 -25.68
N LYS A 27 6.37 25.27 -26.31
CA LYS A 27 6.08 25.43 -27.74
C LYS A 27 6.98 26.50 -28.32
N SER A 28 7.87 26.10 -29.23
CA SER A 28 8.76 27.03 -29.93
C SER A 28 7.96 28.15 -30.60
N GLY A 29 8.49 29.38 -30.50
CA GLY A 29 7.85 30.60 -31.01
C GLY A 29 6.64 31.10 -30.21
N SER A 30 6.28 30.47 -29.09
CA SER A 30 5.18 30.92 -28.21
C SER A 30 5.71 31.69 -26.99
N ASN A 31 4.87 32.56 -26.43
CA ASN A 31 5.19 33.22 -25.16
C ASN A 31 5.30 32.17 -24.04
N SER A 32 6.44 32.17 -23.36
CA SER A 32 6.73 31.28 -22.22
C SER A 32 7.09 32.08 -20.96
N ALA A 33 6.87 33.40 -20.96
CA ALA A 33 7.05 34.26 -19.79
C ALA A 33 6.04 33.93 -18.68
N LEU A 34 6.27 34.49 -17.49
CA LEU A 34 5.33 34.41 -16.36
C LEU A 34 3.93 34.88 -16.80
N GLY A 35 2.90 34.15 -16.39
CA GLY A 35 1.49 34.33 -16.78
C GLY A 35 1.04 33.49 -17.99
N SER A 36 1.97 32.82 -18.68
CA SER A 36 1.65 31.96 -19.83
C SER A 36 1.25 30.53 -19.45
N TYR A 37 1.52 30.12 -18.20
CA TYR A 37 1.32 28.75 -17.69
C TYR A 37 2.02 27.67 -18.52
N ARG A 38 3.12 28.04 -19.19
CA ARG A 38 3.89 27.21 -20.13
C ARG A 38 5.34 27.06 -19.67
N LEU A 39 5.93 25.88 -19.91
CA LEU A 39 7.36 25.65 -19.71
C LEU A 39 8.23 26.66 -20.49
N SER A 40 9.37 27.07 -19.92
CA SER A 40 10.30 28.02 -20.53
C SER A 40 11.06 27.41 -21.72
N ALA A 41 11.44 26.14 -21.62
CA ALA A 41 12.17 25.38 -22.62
C ALA A 41 11.71 23.91 -22.66
N ALA A 42 12.00 23.23 -23.78
CA ALA A 42 11.71 21.80 -23.95
C ALA A 42 12.48 20.90 -22.97
N THR A 43 13.58 21.39 -22.41
CA THR A 43 14.46 20.67 -21.48
C THR A 43 14.05 20.79 -20.02
N ASP A 44 13.09 21.66 -19.69
CA ASP A 44 12.71 21.95 -18.30
C ASP A 44 11.91 20.83 -17.64
N GLY A 45 11.34 19.91 -18.43
CA GLY A 45 10.56 18.76 -17.97
C GLY A 45 9.36 18.49 -18.85
N ILE A 46 8.34 17.88 -18.27
CA ILE A 46 7.07 17.54 -18.92
C ILE A 46 5.97 18.44 -18.37
N ALA A 47 5.03 18.86 -19.21
CA ALA A 47 3.85 19.58 -18.76
C ALA A 47 2.61 19.11 -19.51
N ASN A 48 1.72 18.47 -18.76
CA ASN A 48 0.35 18.17 -19.13
C ASN A 48 -0.63 18.97 -18.25
N ASP A 49 -1.88 19.08 -18.70
CA ASP A 49 -2.95 19.62 -17.87
C ASP A 49 -3.28 18.65 -16.72
N TRP A 50 -2.77 18.97 -15.54
CA TRP A 50 -3.04 18.25 -14.30
C TRP A 50 -4.16 18.90 -13.48
N ARG A 51 -4.56 20.15 -13.80
CA ARG A 51 -5.53 20.92 -12.98
C ARG A 51 -6.97 20.51 -13.23
N SER A 52 -7.29 19.94 -14.39
CA SER A 52 -8.63 19.41 -14.68
C SER A 52 -8.97 18.16 -13.86
N GLY A 53 -7.97 17.47 -13.31
CA GLY A 53 -8.13 16.24 -12.51
C GLY A 53 -7.57 16.31 -11.08
N GLY A 54 -6.60 17.18 -10.82
CA GLY A 54 -5.93 17.30 -9.52
C GLY A 54 -6.89 17.57 -8.37
N GLY A 55 -6.67 16.91 -7.23
CA GLY A 55 -7.39 17.17 -5.98
C GLY A 55 -8.86 16.73 -5.97
N ASN A 56 -9.41 16.27 -7.09
CA ASN A 56 -10.80 15.80 -7.20
C ASN A 56 -10.98 14.41 -6.59
N ASP A 57 -12.17 14.17 -6.01
CA ASP A 57 -12.44 13.00 -5.17
C ASP A 57 -12.20 11.62 -5.81
N ALA A 58 -12.43 11.51 -7.12
CA ALA A 58 -12.29 10.26 -7.88
C ALA A 58 -10.95 10.11 -8.61
N TRP A 59 -10.01 11.04 -8.40
CA TRP A 59 -8.79 11.16 -9.20
C TRP A 59 -7.55 10.66 -8.49
N ASN A 60 -7.69 9.83 -7.46
CA ASN A 60 -6.55 9.24 -6.78
C ASN A 60 -5.79 8.26 -7.67
N GLY A 61 -4.50 8.13 -7.37
CA GLY A 61 -3.65 7.09 -7.91
C GLY A 61 -3.79 5.77 -7.13
N LEU A 62 -2.79 4.92 -7.32
CA LEU A 62 -2.77 3.58 -6.74
C LEU A 62 -1.95 3.58 -5.44
N LEU A 63 -2.36 2.71 -4.52
CA LEU A 63 -1.66 2.32 -3.31
C LEU A 63 -1.16 0.88 -3.50
N PRO A 64 -0.08 0.67 -4.28
CA PRO A 64 0.53 -0.64 -4.47
C PRO A 64 1.08 -1.20 -3.14
N GLY A 65 1.26 -2.51 -3.11
CA GLY A 65 1.75 -3.22 -1.92
C GLY A 65 0.69 -3.52 -0.87
N LEU A 66 -0.40 -2.75 -0.80
CA LEU A 66 -1.55 -3.10 0.05
C LEU A 66 -2.25 -4.36 -0.48
N SER A 67 -2.58 -5.27 0.44
CA SER A 67 -3.32 -6.50 0.12
C SER A 67 -4.68 -6.16 -0.50
N LYS A 68 -5.02 -6.87 -1.57
CA LYS A 68 -6.32 -6.73 -2.25
C LYS A 68 -7.45 -7.52 -1.57
N SER A 69 -7.11 -8.37 -0.61
CA SER A 69 -8.06 -9.10 0.23
C SER A 69 -7.62 -8.99 1.69
N VAL A 70 -8.44 -8.33 2.50
CA VAL A 70 -8.17 -8.09 3.92
C VAL A 70 -9.28 -8.74 4.74
N ASP A 71 -8.90 -9.72 5.56
CA ASP A 71 -9.84 -10.44 6.41
C ASP A 71 -9.95 -9.77 7.79
N ILE A 72 -11.17 -9.61 8.27
CA ILE A 72 -11.49 -8.96 9.55
C ILE A 72 -12.46 -9.83 10.32
N THR A 73 -12.17 -10.03 11.59
CA THR A 73 -13.11 -10.67 12.52
C THR A 73 -13.79 -9.65 13.43
N SER A 74 -14.99 -9.97 13.88
CA SER A 74 -15.66 -9.26 14.98
C SER A 74 -15.09 -9.61 16.36
N ASN A 75 -14.29 -10.68 16.48
CA ASN A 75 -13.73 -11.13 17.75
C ASN A 75 -12.42 -10.40 18.08
N SER A 76 -12.48 -9.49 19.06
CA SER A 76 -11.35 -8.70 19.52
C SER A 76 -10.25 -9.51 20.23
N GLY A 77 -10.54 -10.75 20.65
CA GLY A 77 -9.53 -11.65 21.21
C GLY A 77 -8.59 -12.22 20.14
N PHE A 78 -9.10 -12.44 18.92
CA PHE A 78 -8.32 -12.96 17.79
C PHE A 78 -7.66 -11.87 16.96
N GLN A 79 -8.33 -10.73 16.81
CA GLN A 79 -7.82 -9.58 16.07
C GLN A 79 -8.09 -8.31 16.90
N PRO A 80 -7.24 -8.02 17.89
CA PRO A 80 -7.40 -6.85 18.77
C PRO A 80 -7.22 -5.54 18.00
N ALA A 81 -7.70 -4.44 18.60
CA ALA A 81 -7.38 -3.09 18.12
C ALA A 81 -5.87 -2.90 17.98
N GLY A 82 -5.44 -2.19 16.93
CA GLY A 82 -4.03 -1.97 16.62
C GLY A 82 -3.39 -3.07 15.75
N THR A 83 -4.10 -4.17 15.45
CA THR A 83 -3.58 -5.18 14.51
C THR A 83 -3.42 -4.58 13.11
N ILE A 84 -2.21 -4.61 12.55
CA ILE A 84 -1.97 -4.23 11.15
C ILE A 84 -2.63 -5.27 10.24
N LEU A 85 -3.64 -4.85 9.49
CA LEU A 85 -4.38 -5.69 8.55
C LEU A 85 -3.66 -5.82 7.21
N THR A 86 -3.05 -4.73 6.77
CA THR A 86 -2.12 -4.67 5.63
C THR A 86 -1.33 -3.37 5.71
N SER A 87 -0.11 -3.39 5.21
CA SER A 87 0.74 -2.19 5.14
C SER A 87 1.54 -2.16 3.85
N SER A 88 1.93 -0.96 3.44
CA SER A 88 2.83 -0.71 2.32
C SER A 88 3.57 0.60 2.59
N GLY A 89 4.85 0.66 2.24
CA GLY A 89 5.71 1.83 2.49
C GLY A 89 6.44 2.27 1.23
N GLY A 90 6.90 3.52 1.22
CA GLY A 90 7.67 4.06 0.10
C GLY A 90 6.85 4.20 -1.18
N ILE A 91 5.53 4.39 -1.08
CA ILE A 91 4.67 4.58 -2.24
C ILE A 91 4.95 5.98 -2.80
N PRO A 92 5.47 6.12 -4.02
CA PRO A 92 5.91 7.42 -4.52
C PRO A 92 4.74 8.29 -4.95
N PHE A 93 4.91 9.61 -4.84
CA PHE A 93 3.94 10.61 -5.31
C PHE A 93 3.53 10.38 -6.77
N THR A 94 4.49 9.98 -7.61
CA THR A 94 4.30 9.61 -9.01
C THR A 94 3.38 8.41 -9.23
N THR A 95 2.93 7.73 -8.18
CA THR A 95 2.01 6.59 -8.24
C THR A 95 0.68 6.87 -7.54
N TYR A 96 0.71 7.44 -6.32
CA TYR A 96 -0.50 7.60 -5.52
C TYR A 96 -1.28 8.89 -5.82
N ALA A 97 -0.63 9.92 -6.38
CA ALA A 97 -1.19 11.27 -6.36
C ALA A 97 -2.33 11.49 -7.36
N HIS A 98 -2.37 10.73 -8.47
CA HIS A 98 -3.30 10.99 -9.56
C HIS A 98 -3.75 9.72 -10.30
N LYS A 99 -4.95 9.79 -10.87
CA LYS A 99 -5.58 8.71 -11.64
C LYS A 99 -4.68 8.23 -12.79
N GLY A 100 -4.78 6.94 -13.10
CA GLY A 100 -4.05 6.32 -14.20
C GLY A 100 -2.66 5.81 -13.82
N GLY A 101 -2.36 5.71 -12.52
CA GLY A 101 -1.06 5.26 -12.04
C GLY A 101 -0.09 6.41 -11.72
N GLY A 102 -0.60 7.64 -11.60
CA GLY A 102 0.10 8.82 -11.13
C GLY A 102 0.72 9.68 -12.23
N TYR A 103 1.83 10.36 -11.90
CA TYR A 103 2.49 11.35 -12.75
C TYR A 103 3.86 10.87 -13.22
N ASP A 104 4.31 11.37 -14.38
CA ASP A 104 5.73 11.29 -14.73
C ASP A 104 6.56 12.07 -13.68
N PRO A 105 7.71 11.54 -13.21
CA PRO A 105 8.59 12.23 -12.26
C PRO A 105 8.98 13.65 -12.69
N GLU A 106 9.11 13.90 -14.00
CA GLU A 106 9.48 15.19 -14.59
C GLU A 106 8.28 16.07 -14.94
N GLN A 107 7.04 15.66 -14.62
CA GLN A 107 5.87 16.53 -14.71
C GLN A 107 6.06 17.73 -13.78
N VAL A 108 6.10 18.93 -14.37
CA VAL A 108 6.14 20.21 -13.67
C VAL A 108 4.71 20.61 -13.31
N PHE A 109 4.46 20.88 -12.04
CA PHE A 109 3.19 21.43 -11.57
C PHE A 109 3.22 22.95 -11.49
N PHE A 110 4.32 23.51 -10.97
CA PHE A 110 4.45 24.94 -10.76
C PHE A 110 5.84 25.44 -11.17
N ARG A 111 5.88 26.70 -11.59
CA ARG A 111 7.09 27.49 -11.77
C ARG A 111 7.05 28.69 -10.83
N CYS A 112 8.13 28.94 -10.10
CA CYS A 112 8.22 30.01 -9.12
C CYS A 112 9.43 30.90 -9.35
N THR A 113 9.27 32.20 -9.20
CA THR A 113 10.35 33.18 -9.39
C THR A 113 11.46 33.03 -8.34
N PRO A 114 12.73 33.42 -8.64
CA PRO A 114 13.86 33.21 -7.74
C PRO A 114 13.70 33.81 -6.32
N ASP A 115 12.95 34.89 -6.19
CA ASP A 115 12.65 35.59 -4.93
C ASP A 115 11.70 34.81 -3.99
N THR A 116 11.09 33.72 -4.47
CA THR A 116 10.33 32.77 -3.63
C THR A 116 11.21 31.79 -2.84
N GLY A 117 12.54 31.88 -2.97
CA GLY A 117 13.47 31.02 -2.25
C GLY A 117 13.19 30.96 -0.74
N GLY A 118 13.20 29.76 -0.17
CA GLY A 118 12.85 29.53 1.25
C GLY A 118 11.35 29.59 1.57
N GLN A 119 10.48 29.77 0.57
CA GLN A 119 9.02 29.84 0.75
C GLN A 119 8.26 28.74 -0.01
N LEU A 120 8.97 27.69 -0.44
CA LEU A 120 8.42 26.60 -1.26
C LEU A 120 8.24 25.36 -0.40
N TYR A 121 6.99 24.94 -0.21
CA TYR A 121 6.66 23.88 0.72
C TYR A 121 5.80 22.79 0.08
N GLU A 122 6.01 21.56 0.55
CA GLU A 122 5.00 20.50 0.48
C GLU A 122 4.18 20.57 1.77
N ALA A 123 2.86 20.51 1.66
CA ALA A 123 1.94 20.46 2.79
C ALA A 123 0.99 19.27 2.68
N TRP A 124 0.58 18.70 3.81
CA TRP A 124 -0.29 17.53 3.84
C TRP A 124 -1.24 17.52 5.03
N SER A 125 -2.37 16.84 4.86
CA SER A 125 -3.37 16.56 5.90
C SER A 125 -4.24 15.38 5.50
N THR A 126 -4.94 14.76 6.45
CA THR A 126 -6.07 13.89 6.15
C THR A 126 -7.26 14.72 5.64
N ASN A 127 -8.26 14.07 5.02
CA ASN A 127 -9.47 14.77 4.61
C ASN A 127 -10.36 15.07 5.83
N GLY A 128 -10.06 16.17 6.52
CA GLY A 128 -10.65 16.49 7.82
C GLY A 128 -12.10 16.96 7.81
N ASP A 129 -12.75 17.04 6.64
CA ASP A 129 -14.17 17.37 6.48
C ASP A 129 -15.05 16.14 6.15
N ASP A 130 -14.45 14.96 5.94
CA ASP A 130 -15.15 13.72 5.64
C ASP A 130 -15.16 12.73 6.81
N TYR A 131 -16.36 12.32 7.20
CA TYR A 131 -16.60 11.38 8.31
C TYR A 131 -15.91 10.03 8.14
N TYR A 132 -15.64 9.61 6.89
CA TYR A 132 -15.11 8.30 6.52
C TYR A 132 -13.74 8.37 5.84
N GLY A 133 -13.18 9.58 5.77
CA GLY A 133 -12.08 9.97 4.91
C GLY A 133 -10.97 10.68 5.64
N GLY A 134 -11.01 10.82 6.97
CA GLY A 134 -9.89 11.43 7.68
C GLY A 134 -10.27 12.46 8.74
N TRP A 135 -11.55 12.66 9.03
CA TRP A 135 -11.95 13.53 10.13
C TRP A 135 -11.73 12.86 11.49
N HIS A 136 -12.26 11.66 11.69
CA HIS A 136 -12.29 11.05 13.02
C HIS A 136 -11.10 10.14 13.26
N GLU A 137 -10.17 10.57 14.10
CA GLU A 137 -9.15 9.68 14.66
C GLU A 137 -9.82 8.58 15.50
N ALA A 138 -9.38 7.34 15.30
CA ALA A 138 -9.85 6.18 16.04
C ALA A 138 -9.40 6.29 17.51
N THR A 139 -10.33 6.11 18.46
CA THR A 139 -10.02 6.28 19.89
C THR A 139 -9.05 5.26 20.46
N ASP A 140 -8.88 4.13 19.79
CA ASP A 140 -8.10 2.97 20.23
C ASP A 140 -6.86 2.69 19.36
N VAL A 141 -6.64 3.49 18.30
CA VAL A 141 -5.48 3.39 17.41
C VAL A 141 -4.96 4.80 17.10
N PRO A 142 -4.07 5.36 17.94
CA PRO A 142 -3.53 6.70 17.73
C PRO A 142 -2.87 6.88 16.36
N GLY A 143 -3.12 8.03 15.74
CA GLY A 143 -2.65 8.39 14.41
C GLY A 143 -3.38 7.68 13.26
N ALA A 144 -4.39 6.86 13.53
CA ALA A 144 -5.19 6.22 12.50
C ALA A 144 -6.60 6.81 12.47
N TYR A 145 -7.13 7.07 11.28
CA TYR A 145 -8.43 7.68 11.09
C TYR A 145 -9.46 6.67 10.60
N LEU A 146 -10.68 6.77 11.11
CA LEU A 146 -11.79 5.91 10.73
C LEU A 146 -12.03 5.99 9.22
N THR A 147 -12.27 4.83 8.63
CA THR A 147 -12.55 4.72 7.19
C THR A 147 -14.01 4.38 6.94
N LEU A 148 -14.42 4.33 5.67
CA LEU A 148 -15.75 3.87 5.30
C LEU A 148 -16.07 2.43 5.75
N MET A 149 -15.04 1.62 6.00
CA MET A 149 -15.20 0.22 6.41
C MET A 149 -15.22 0.11 7.94
N LYS A 150 -16.30 -0.48 8.48
CA LYS A 150 -16.41 -0.76 9.92
C LYS A 150 -15.18 -1.53 10.42
N ASN A 151 -14.65 -1.14 11.57
CA ASN A 151 -13.47 -1.76 12.20
C ASN A 151 -12.14 -1.61 11.45
N VAL A 152 -12.06 -0.71 10.46
CA VAL A 152 -10.80 -0.39 9.78
C VAL A 152 -10.51 1.08 9.90
N ALA A 153 -9.35 1.39 10.45
CA ALA A 153 -8.75 2.71 10.42
C ALA A 153 -7.59 2.73 9.41
N LEU A 154 -7.34 3.90 8.82
CA LEU A 154 -6.21 4.15 7.93
C LEU A 154 -5.22 5.05 8.66
N ARG A 155 -3.95 4.63 8.70
CA ARG A 155 -2.84 5.50 9.07
C ARG A 155 -1.98 5.75 7.83
N LEU A 156 -1.69 7.02 7.58
CA LEU A 156 -0.76 7.45 6.55
C LEU A 156 0.45 8.10 7.22
N THR A 157 1.64 7.81 6.71
CA THR A 157 2.89 8.41 7.17
C THR A 157 3.55 9.12 6.00
N HIS A 158 4.03 10.33 6.25
CA HIS A 158 4.82 11.12 5.33
C HIS A 158 6.29 10.72 5.47
N ASP A 159 6.81 9.92 4.53
CA ASP A 159 8.06 9.20 4.72
C ASP A 159 9.27 10.11 4.88
N ALA A 160 9.32 11.26 4.20
CA ALA A 160 10.45 12.20 4.28
C ALA A 160 10.59 12.85 5.67
N THR A 161 9.51 12.92 6.47
CA THR A 161 9.56 13.46 7.84
C THR A 161 9.30 12.41 8.92
N GLY A 162 8.83 11.22 8.55
CA GLY A 162 8.32 10.20 9.47
C GLY A 162 7.04 10.62 10.22
N SER A 163 6.41 11.73 9.84
CA SER A 163 5.22 12.25 10.53
C SER A 163 3.95 11.56 10.06
N ILE A 164 3.05 11.26 10.99
CA ILE A 164 1.73 10.72 10.66
C ILE A 164 0.85 11.85 10.10
N PHE A 165 0.03 11.55 9.10
CA PHE A 165 -0.99 12.47 8.61
C PHE A 165 -2.04 12.69 9.69
N THR A 166 -2.38 13.94 9.95
CA THR A 166 -3.46 14.32 10.87
C THR A 166 -4.50 15.16 10.15
N ASP A 167 -5.63 15.41 10.81
CA ASP A 167 -6.65 16.34 10.31
C ASP A 167 -6.13 17.77 10.20
N SER A 168 -4.95 18.07 10.76
CA SER A 168 -4.33 19.38 10.76
C SER A 168 -3.20 19.46 9.75
N TRP A 169 -3.13 20.58 9.02
CA TRP A 169 -2.13 20.78 7.99
C TRP A 169 -0.71 20.82 8.56
N GLN A 170 0.13 19.97 8.02
CA GLN A 170 1.57 19.92 8.28
C GLN A 170 2.32 20.34 7.02
N GLN A 171 3.58 20.73 7.13
CA GLN A 171 4.40 21.06 5.97
C GLN A 171 5.89 20.78 6.18
N ARG A 172 6.62 20.68 5.08
CA ARG A 172 8.08 20.69 5.03
C ARG A 172 8.56 21.56 3.87
N PRO A 173 9.77 22.16 3.95
CA PRO A 173 10.35 22.81 2.79
C PRO A 173 10.61 21.78 1.68
N LEU A 174 10.42 22.21 0.43
CA LEU A 174 10.91 21.48 -0.72
C LEU A 174 12.39 21.81 -0.94
N GLU A 175 13.16 20.79 -1.28
CA GLU A 175 14.61 20.88 -1.44
C GLU A 175 15.02 20.32 -2.80
N ASN A 176 16.24 20.66 -3.24
CA ASN A 176 16.84 20.14 -4.48
C ASN A 176 15.93 20.36 -5.71
N LEU A 177 15.35 21.55 -5.81
CA LEU A 177 14.48 21.94 -6.92
C LEU A 177 15.31 22.24 -8.18
N ASP A 178 14.83 21.76 -9.32
CA ASP A 178 15.40 22.12 -10.61
C ASP A 178 15.12 23.60 -10.91
N LEU A 179 16.01 24.21 -11.68
CA LEU A 179 15.81 25.55 -12.23
C LEU A 179 15.49 25.46 -13.72
N ASP A 180 14.59 26.31 -14.20
CA ASP A 180 14.40 26.50 -15.64
C ASP A 180 15.55 27.34 -16.24
N THR A 181 15.55 27.48 -17.57
CA THR A 181 16.56 28.27 -18.29
C THR A 181 16.63 29.75 -17.88
N ASN A 182 15.60 30.26 -17.19
CA ASN A 182 15.50 31.64 -16.72
C ASN A 182 15.81 31.75 -15.21
N GLY A 183 16.22 30.66 -14.56
CA GLY A 183 16.55 30.61 -13.14
C GLY A 183 15.34 30.47 -12.20
N ASN A 184 14.14 30.23 -12.71
CA ASN A 184 12.95 30.00 -11.89
C ASN A 184 12.95 28.57 -11.31
N PHE A 185 12.46 28.40 -10.09
CA PHE A 185 12.28 27.08 -9.48
C PHE A 185 11.16 26.30 -10.18
N LEU A 186 11.39 25.01 -10.39
CA LEU A 186 10.41 24.07 -10.93
C LEU A 186 9.97 23.09 -9.86
N ILE A 187 8.67 23.04 -9.59
CA ILE A 187 8.05 22.08 -8.68
C ILE A 187 7.56 20.89 -9.49
N LYS A 188 8.26 19.77 -9.39
CA LYS A 188 8.00 18.54 -10.14
C LYS A 188 7.42 17.44 -9.26
N ALA A 189 6.77 16.45 -9.88
CA ALA A 189 6.22 15.29 -9.19
C ALA A 189 7.25 14.56 -8.30
N LYS A 190 8.50 14.46 -8.76
CA LYS A 190 9.59 13.84 -7.99
C LYS A 190 9.99 14.58 -6.71
N ASN A 191 9.58 15.84 -6.52
CA ASN A 191 9.98 16.62 -5.35
C ASN A 191 9.14 16.31 -4.09
N PHE A 192 7.98 15.70 -4.27
CA PHE A 192 7.07 15.33 -3.19
C PHE A 192 7.50 14.03 -2.52
N SER A 193 7.13 13.88 -1.25
CA SER A 193 7.50 12.72 -0.46
C SER A 193 6.82 11.44 -0.97
N THR A 194 7.44 10.30 -0.69
CA THR A 194 6.70 9.05 -0.66
C THR A 194 5.81 8.98 0.58
N ILE A 195 4.84 8.06 0.57
CA ILE A 195 4.00 7.78 1.74
C ILE A 195 4.05 6.30 2.10
N SER A 196 3.80 6.04 3.38
CA SER A 196 3.45 4.71 3.89
C SER A 196 2.00 4.68 4.31
N ALA A 197 1.31 3.57 4.01
CA ALA A 197 -0.11 3.36 4.31
C ALA A 197 -0.31 2.06 5.09
N GLU A 198 -1.13 2.13 6.13
CA GLU A 198 -1.49 0.99 6.97
C GLU A 198 -3.00 0.96 7.18
N LEU A 199 -3.62 -0.17 6.85
CA LEU A 199 -4.97 -0.47 7.32
C LEU A 199 -4.85 -1.21 8.64
N ILE A 200 -5.53 -0.70 9.66
CA ILE A 200 -5.38 -1.14 11.04
C ILE A 200 -6.73 -1.50 11.60
N LYS A 201 -6.79 -2.59 12.35
CA LYS A 201 -7.98 -3.00 13.09
C LYS A 201 -8.29 -1.96 14.16
N THR A 202 -9.54 -1.48 14.18
CA THR A 202 -10.09 -0.65 15.26
C THR A 202 -11.40 -1.27 15.77
N LEU A 203 -11.68 -1.09 17.05
CA LEU A 203 -12.97 -1.37 17.68
C LEU A 203 -13.85 -0.13 17.74
N ASP A 204 -13.31 1.04 17.43
CA ASP A 204 -14.07 2.27 17.25
C ASP A 204 -14.95 2.16 15.99
N ILE A 205 -16.26 2.20 16.22
CA ILE A 205 -17.29 2.06 15.19
C ILE A 205 -18.24 3.26 15.21
N ARG A 206 -17.81 4.41 15.76
CA ARG A 206 -18.62 5.63 15.80
C ARG A 206 -19.01 6.11 14.40
N TYR A 207 -18.12 5.93 13.43
CA TYR A 207 -18.32 6.31 12.04
C TYR A 207 -17.87 5.18 11.11
N PHE A 208 -18.79 4.70 10.28
CA PHE A 208 -18.53 3.81 9.15
C PHE A 208 -19.73 3.89 8.19
N TYR A 209 -19.53 3.46 6.96
CA TYR A 209 -20.59 3.35 5.95
C TYR A 209 -20.91 1.89 5.62
N ASN A 210 -19.88 1.03 5.54
CA ASN A 210 -20.01 -0.35 5.10
C ASN A 210 -19.63 -1.37 6.19
N GLN A 211 -20.54 -2.32 6.43
CA GLN A 211 -20.36 -3.46 7.33
C GLN A 211 -20.76 -4.80 6.70
N GLN A 212 -20.91 -4.84 5.37
CA GLN A 212 -21.26 -6.06 4.64
C GLN A 212 -20.20 -7.14 4.84
N GLN A 213 -20.59 -8.40 4.62
CA GLN A 213 -19.69 -9.55 4.73
C GLN A 213 -18.50 -9.46 3.78
N SER A 214 -18.67 -8.86 2.61
CA SER A 214 -17.61 -8.58 1.65
C SER A 214 -17.90 -7.25 0.96
N ALA A 215 -16.96 -6.32 0.97
CA ALA A 215 -17.12 -5.02 0.32
C ALA A 215 -15.78 -4.43 -0.13
N THR A 216 -15.81 -3.60 -1.17
CA THR A 216 -14.67 -2.77 -1.59
C THR A 216 -14.88 -1.32 -1.16
N TYR A 217 -13.80 -0.54 -1.20
CA TYR A 217 -13.85 0.90 -0.93
C TYR A 217 -14.56 1.70 -2.05
N ASP A 218 -15.08 1.05 -3.09
CA ASP A 218 -15.68 1.71 -4.26
C ASP A 218 -17.13 2.15 -4.04
N SER A 219 -17.73 1.79 -2.90
CA SER A 219 -19.11 2.20 -2.55
C SER A 219 -19.23 3.69 -2.19
N TYR A 220 -18.12 4.38 -1.98
CA TYR A 220 -18.10 5.78 -1.59
C TYR A 220 -16.81 6.43 -2.13
N VAL A 221 -16.99 7.40 -3.02
CA VAL A 221 -15.89 8.16 -3.60
C VAL A 221 -15.58 9.28 -2.62
N ASN A 222 -14.50 9.18 -1.86
CA ASN A 222 -13.97 10.32 -1.13
C ASN A 222 -12.47 10.19 -0.83
N PRO A 223 -11.75 11.32 -0.78
CA PRO A 223 -10.35 11.33 -0.39
C PRO A 223 -10.14 10.95 1.06
N ASN A 224 -9.03 10.27 1.30
CA ASN A 224 -8.52 9.99 2.64
C ASN A 224 -7.52 11.05 3.13
N ALA A 225 -6.78 11.66 2.21
CA ALA A 225 -5.76 12.66 2.50
C ALA A 225 -5.34 13.42 1.25
N TYR A 226 -4.58 14.48 1.46
CA TYR A 226 -3.99 15.30 0.40
C TYR A 226 -2.54 15.61 0.68
N VAL A 227 -1.79 15.79 -0.41
CA VAL A 227 -0.44 16.33 -0.43
C VAL A 227 -0.43 17.44 -1.49
N VAL A 228 -0.03 18.65 -1.11
CA VAL A 228 -0.19 19.84 -1.95
C VAL A 228 1.10 20.65 -1.97
N PHE A 229 1.27 21.42 -3.04
CA PHE A 229 2.29 22.46 -3.07
C PHE A 229 1.74 23.74 -2.43
N ARG A 230 2.55 24.36 -1.57
CA ARG A 230 2.27 25.64 -0.94
C ARG A 230 3.44 26.60 -1.21
N GLY A 231 3.19 27.63 -2.02
CA GLY A 231 4.16 28.68 -2.33
C GLY A 231 3.48 30.03 -2.60
N PRO A 232 4.21 31.16 -2.51
CA PRO A 232 3.65 32.48 -2.77
C PRO A 232 2.98 32.55 -4.14
N GLY A 233 1.81 33.19 -4.24
CA GLY A 233 1.07 33.32 -5.50
C GLY A 233 0.15 32.15 -5.86
N THR A 234 0.23 31.01 -5.17
CA THR A 234 -0.77 29.93 -5.31
C THR A 234 -1.94 30.13 -4.36
N ALA A 235 -3.12 29.60 -4.70
CA ALA A 235 -4.28 29.64 -3.81
C ALA A 235 -4.03 28.79 -2.54
N SER A 236 -3.27 27.70 -2.66
CA SER A 236 -2.83 26.85 -1.54
C SER A 236 -1.98 27.60 -0.50
N TRP A 237 -1.42 28.77 -0.83
CA TRP A 237 -0.76 29.64 0.15
C TRP A 237 -1.67 30.03 1.31
N GLY A 238 -2.99 30.11 1.07
CA GLY A 238 -4.01 30.41 2.06
C GLY A 238 -4.27 29.31 3.09
N ILE A 239 -3.71 28.11 2.91
CA ILE A 239 -3.79 27.02 3.89
C ILE A 239 -3.08 27.44 5.17
N LYS A 240 -3.78 27.32 6.30
CA LYS A 240 -3.28 27.62 7.64
C LYS A 240 -2.65 26.36 8.23
N ILE A 241 -1.31 26.36 8.30
CA ILE A 241 -0.53 25.28 8.90
C ILE A 241 -0.79 25.18 10.40
N GLY A 242 -0.82 23.96 10.92
CA GLY A 242 -1.14 23.64 12.31
C GLY A 242 -2.63 23.77 12.64
N GLN A 243 -3.48 24.07 11.64
CA GLN A 243 -4.93 24.12 11.80
C GLN A 243 -5.61 22.96 11.07
N PRO A 244 -6.74 22.46 11.58
CA PRO A 244 -7.52 21.42 10.91
C PRO A 244 -7.89 21.80 9.47
N HIS A 245 -7.98 20.81 8.58
CA HIS A 245 -8.44 20.91 7.20
C HIS A 245 -9.87 21.46 7.15
N ARG A 246 -10.70 21.15 8.14
CA ARG A 246 -12.09 21.63 8.24
C ARG A 246 -12.24 23.15 8.40
N ASN A 247 -13.49 23.63 8.38
CA ASN A 247 -13.84 25.06 8.53
C ASN A 247 -13.21 25.95 7.45
N SER A 248 -13.27 25.52 6.20
CA SER A 248 -12.76 26.23 5.02
C SER A 248 -11.24 26.36 4.95
N ASN A 249 -10.49 25.50 5.63
CA ASN A 249 -9.03 25.45 5.54
C ASN A 249 -8.54 24.51 4.42
N TRP A 250 -9.15 24.63 3.24
CA TRP A 250 -8.85 23.85 2.03
C TRP A 250 -8.57 24.78 0.84
N ALA A 251 -7.83 25.87 1.09
CA ALA A 251 -7.53 26.87 0.06
C ALA A 251 -6.80 26.22 -1.14
N GLY A 252 -7.25 26.57 -2.35
CA GLY A 252 -6.72 26.00 -3.59
C GLY A 252 -7.42 24.73 -4.06
N TRP A 253 -8.26 24.10 -3.24
CA TRP A 253 -9.02 22.93 -3.68
C TRP A 253 -10.03 23.28 -4.78
N ALA A 254 -10.19 22.50 -5.85
CA ALA A 254 -9.34 21.36 -6.25
C ALA A 254 -8.18 21.79 -7.20
N TYR A 255 -8.21 23.01 -7.72
CA TYR A 255 -7.39 23.45 -8.85
C TYR A 255 -5.88 23.52 -8.62
N ASP A 256 -5.41 23.74 -7.39
CA ASP A 256 -3.99 23.88 -7.06
C ASP A 256 -3.42 22.64 -6.35
N TRP A 257 -4.21 21.57 -6.28
CA TRP A 257 -3.88 20.37 -5.52
C TRP A 257 -3.53 19.24 -6.49
N PRO A 258 -2.23 18.96 -6.72
CA PRO A 258 -1.84 17.92 -7.66
C PRO A 258 -2.13 16.51 -7.12
N SER A 259 -2.32 16.33 -5.81
CA SER A 259 -2.52 15.00 -5.23
C SER A 259 -3.88 14.84 -4.58
N VAL A 260 -4.38 13.61 -4.67
CA VAL A 260 -5.42 13.09 -3.79
C VAL A 260 -5.08 11.65 -3.42
N ILE A 261 -5.15 11.31 -2.13
CA ILE A 261 -4.90 9.95 -1.62
C ILE A 261 -6.25 9.37 -1.24
N SER A 262 -6.60 8.20 -1.76
CA SER A 262 -7.84 7.50 -1.39
C SER A 262 -7.67 5.99 -1.47
N LEU A 263 -8.43 5.28 -0.65
CA LEU A 263 -8.66 3.83 -0.74
C LEU A 263 -9.64 3.48 -1.86
N TYR A 264 -10.39 4.45 -2.38
CA TYR A 264 -11.25 4.30 -3.56
C TYR A 264 -10.44 3.79 -4.77
N ASN A 265 -11.04 2.91 -5.58
CA ASN A 265 -10.48 2.38 -6.83
C ASN A 265 -9.11 1.68 -6.68
N ASN A 266 -8.81 1.17 -5.48
CA ASN A 266 -7.60 0.41 -5.20
C ASN A 266 -7.81 -1.12 -5.18
N GLY A 267 -9.04 -1.60 -5.42
CA GLY A 267 -9.37 -3.02 -5.45
C GLY A 267 -9.17 -3.74 -4.12
N ILE A 268 -9.16 -3.01 -3.01
CA ILE A 268 -9.04 -3.58 -1.66
C ILE A 268 -10.42 -4.07 -1.23
N THR A 269 -10.54 -5.39 -1.04
CA THR A 269 -11.76 -6.02 -0.54
C THR A 269 -11.62 -6.34 0.94
N ILE A 270 -12.49 -5.79 1.77
CA ILE A 270 -12.65 -6.20 3.16
C ILE A 270 -13.61 -7.38 3.22
N LYS A 271 -13.17 -8.47 3.85
CA LYS A 271 -13.97 -9.68 4.09
C LYS A 271 -14.14 -9.92 5.58
N ARG A 272 -15.38 -10.09 6.00
CA ARG A 272 -15.74 -10.35 7.38
C ARG A 272 -16.05 -11.81 7.55
N ALA A 273 -15.18 -12.50 8.27
CA ALA A 273 -15.34 -13.91 8.54
C ALA A 273 -14.72 -14.25 9.89
N ALA A 274 -15.22 -15.34 10.47
CA ALA A 274 -14.56 -16.00 11.58
C ALA A 274 -13.20 -16.53 11.11
N MET A 275 -12.17 -16.38 11.95
CA MET A 275 -10.80 -16.76 11.61
C MET A 275 -10.20 -17.76 12.59
N CYS A 276 -9.09 -18.36 12.18
CA CYS A 276 -8.21 -19.14 13.03
C CYS A 276 -6.84 -18.49 13.08
N GLN A 277 -6.15 -18.67 14.20
CA GLN A 277 -4.78 -18.25 14.43
C GLN A 277 -3.94 -19.47 14.83
N VAL A 278 -2.74 -19.59 14.27
CA VAL A 278 -1.74 -20.56 14.75
C VAL A 278 -1.29 -20.13 16.15
N THR A 279 -1.45 -20.99 17.14
CA THR A 279 -1.08 -20.71 18.52
C THR A 279 0.28 -21.30 18.90
N ASP A 280 0.62 -22.45 18.32
CA ASP A 280 1.89 -23.14 18.53
C ASP A 280 2.19 -24.07 17.34
N PHE A 281 3.45 -24.43 17.13
CA PHE A 281 3.84 -25.38 16.09
C PHE A 281 5.23 -25.96 16.33
N THR A 282 5.50 -27.14 15.75
CA THR A 282 6.84 -27.72 15.69
C THR A 282 7.68 -27.02 14.61
N PRO A 283 8.72 -26.23 14.95
CA PRO A 283 9.44 -25.42 13.97
C PRO A 283 10.39 -26.23 13.10
N VAL A 284 10.98 -27.29 13.66
CA VAL A 284 11.94 -28.17 12.97
C VAL A 284 11.60 -29.62 13.30
N VAL A 285 11.49 -30.45 12.26
CA VAL A 285 11.21 -31.88 12.42
C VAL A 285 12.45 -32.69 12.05
N HIS A 286 13.03 -33.37 13.06
CA HIS A 286 14.18 -34.24 12.85
C HIS A 286 13.73 -35.65 12.53
N LEU A 287 14.02 -36.10 11.31
CA LEU A 287 13.76 -37.47 10.89
C LEU A 287 14.90 -38.39 11.37
N PRO A 288 14.60 -39.58 11.91
CA PRO A 288 15.61 -40.58 12.21
C PRO A 288 16.45 -40.94 10.99
N VAL A 289 17.72 -41.27 11.20
CA VAL A 289 18.60 -41.72 10.12
C VAL A 289 18.10 -43.05 9.57
N ILE A 290 18.08 -43.19 8.25
CA ILE A 290 17.75 -44.43 7.54
C ILE A 290 18.82 -44.74 6.50
N SER A 291 19.19 -46.01 6.38
CA SER A 291 20.20 -46.44 5.41
C SER A 291 19.60 -46.70 4.02
N VAL A 292 20.45 -46.67 3.00
CA VAL A 292 20.07 -47.02 1.62
C VAL A 292 19.54 -48.46 1.52
N ALA A 293 20.10 -49.39 2.29
CA ALA A 293 19.66 -50.78 2.29
C ALA A 293 18.24 -50.93 2.83
N GLN A 294 17.88 -50.16 3.85
CA GLN A 294 16.52 -50.11 4.40
C GLN A 294 15.53 -49.51 3.40
N LEU A 295 15.88 -48.38 2.78
CA LEU A 295 15.06 -47.75 1.75
C LEU A 295 14.80 -48.70 0.57
N LYS A 296 15.82 -49.46 0.12
CA LYS A 296 15.67 -50.46 -0.94
C LYS A 296 14.74 -51.64 -0.58
N ARG A 297 14.50 -51.89 0.71
CA ARG A 297 13.51 -52.87 1.19
C ARG A 297 12.10 -52.27 1.36
N GLY A 298 11.92 -50.99 1.02
CA GLY A 298 10.65 -50.29 1.20
C GLY A 298 10.44 -49.74 2.61
N GLU A 299 11.45 -49.76 3.48
CA GLU A 299 11.38 -49.10 4.79
C GLU A 299 11.39 -47.56 4.62
N TYR A 300 10.88 -46.86 5.62
CA TYR A 300 10.79 -45.39 5.63
C TYR A 300 11.21 -44.83 6.99
N SER A 301 11.64 -43.57 7.01
CA SER A 301 11.91 -42.82 8.25
C SER A 301 10.79 -41.81 8.48
N SER A 302 10.28 -41.70 9.70
CA SER A 302 9.18 -40.78 9.99
C SER A 302 9.27 -40.16 11.39
N ALA A 303 8.75 -38.95 11.52
CA ALA A 303 8.60 -38.25 12.79
C ALA A 303 7.25 -37.50 12.85
N PRO A 304 6.63 -37.38 14.03
CA PRO A 304 5.43 -36.56 14.19
C PRO A 304 5.78 -35.08 14.24
N PHE A 305 4.82 -34.23 13.90
CA PHE A 305 4.85 -32.80 14.16
C PHE A 305 3.44 -32.28 14.43
N GLN A 306 3.37 -31.12 15.08
CA GLN A 306 2.10 -30.51 15.48
C GLN A 306 2.03 -29.07 15.00
N ILE A 307 0.82 -28.65 14.66
CA ILE A 307 0.45 -27.26 14.45
C ILE A 307 -0.87 -27.06 15.17
N ASP A 308 -0.87 -26.15 16.14
CA ASP A 308 -2.02 -25.83 16.97
C ASP A 308 -2.68 -24.56 16.51
N PHE A 309 -4.01 -24.56 16.60
CA PHE A 309 -4.85 -23.45 16.18
C PHE A 309 -5.87 -23.14 17.26
N ALA A 310 -6.04 -21.86 17.53
CA ALA A 310 -7.28 -21.35 18.08
C ALA A 310 -8.15 -20.89 16.92
N CYS A 311 -9.43 -21.25 16.94
CA CYS A 311 -10.41 -20.80 15.97
C CYS A 311 -11.59 -20.18 16.69
N GLU A 312 -12.20 -19.17 16.09
CA GLU A 312 -13.49 -18.70 16.56
C GLU A 312 -14.55 -19.80 16.43
N SER A 313 -15.53 -19.80 17.35
CA SER A 313 -16.56 -20.86 17.42
C SER A 313 -17.43 -20.98 16.19
N THR A 314 -17.52 -19.92 15.38
CA THR A 314 -18.31 -19.85 14.14
C THR A 314 -17.49 -20.21 12.89
N VAL A 315 -16.21 -20.58 13.04
CA VAL A 315 -15.40 -21.04 11.90
C VAL A 315 -15.98 -22.30 11.31
N VAL A 316 -16.25 -22.25 10.00
CA VAL A 316 -16.51 -23.45 9.20
C VAL A 316 -15.17 -23.94 8.65
N SER A 317 -14.61 -24.96 9.30
CA SER A 317 -13.43 -25.65 8.80
C SER A 317 -13.79 -26.49 7.57
N GLY A 318 -13.29 -26.12 6.40
CA GLY A 318 -13.61 -26.82 5.16
C GLY A 318 -12.75 -26.38 3.99
N ILE A 319 -12.76 -27.17 2.92
CA ILE A 319 -11.94 -26.92 1.71
C ILE A 319 -12.81 -26.64 0.48
N ALA A 320 -14.12 -26.47 0.67
CA ALA A 320 -15.05 -26.19 -0.41
C ALA A 320 -14.91 -24.74 -0.91
N LYS A 321 -14.96 -24.57 -2.22
CA LYS A 321 -14.89 -23.28 -2.90
C LYS A 321 -16.14 -22.43 -2.60
N GLY A 322 -15.96 -21.12 -2.38
CA GLY A 322 -17.07 -20.16 -2.28
C GLY A 322 -17.93 -20.27 -1.01
N LYS A 323 -17.45 -20.93 0.04
CA LYS A 323 -18.21 -21.15 1.29
C LYS A 323 -17.66 -20.40 2.50
N SER A 324 -16.75 -19.45 2.30
CA SER A 324 -16.05 -18.72 3.39
C SER A 324 -15.46 -19.66 4.44
N ASN A 325 -15.01 -20.83 4.00
CA ASN A 325 -14.39 -21.81 4.88
C ASN A 325 -12.98 -21.37 5.25
N VAL A 326 -12.54 -21.74 6.45
CA VAL A 326 -11.13 -21.63 6.83
C VAL A 326 -10.42 -22.95 6.49
N ALA A 327 -9.42 -22.85 5.64
CA ALA A 327 -8.54 -23.95 5.26
C ALA A 327 -7.07 -23.58 5.51
N MET A 328 -6.24 -24.60 5.57
CA MET A 328 -4.80 -24.48 5.71
C MET A 328 -4.13 -25.16 4.54
N GLY A 329 -2.97 -24.67 4.14
CA GLY A 329 -2.09 -25.36 3.20
C GLY A 329 -0.64 -25.23 3.66
N LEU A 330 0.20 -26.17 3.24
CA LEU A 330 1.65 -26.12 3.48
C LEU A 330 2.31 -25.65 2.19
N LEU A 331 2.97 -24.49 2.22
CA LEU A 331 3.68 -23.96 1.05
C LEU A 331 5.04 -24.65 0.91
N ALA A 332 5.33 -25.23 -0.25
CA ALA A 332 6.63 -25.81 -0.55
C ALA A 332 7.68 -24.71 -0.79
N PRO A 333 8.93 -24.90 -0.33
CA PRO A 333 10.04 -24.02 -0.72
C PRO A 333 10.25 -24.04 -2.23
N GLU A 334 10.60 -22.89 -2.80
CA GLU A 334 10.79 -22.72 -4.25
C GLU A 334 11.81 -23.70 -4.84
N SER A 335 12.91 -23.98 -4.12
CA SER A 335 13.94 -24.94 -4.54
C SER A 335 13.39 -26.37 -4.70
N SER A 336 12.45 -26.77 -3.83
CA SER A 336 11.77 -28.05 -3.93
C SER A 336 10.78 -28.07 -5.10
N VAL A 337 10.06 -26.97 -5.34
CA VAL A 337 9.14 -26.83 -6.49
C VAL A 337 9.92 -26.92 -7.80
N ASN A 338 11.05 -26.23 -7.91
CA ASN A 338 11.93 -26.28 -9.09
C ASN A 338 12.47 -27.68 -9.34
N SER A 339 12.87 -28.39 -8.27
CA SER A 339 13.32 -29.79 -8.38
C SER A 339 12.19 -30.72 -8.82
N ALA A 340 10.96 -30.52 -8.31
CA ALA A 340 9.80 -31.37 -8.60
C ALA A 340 9.42 -31.41 -10.09
N TRP A 341 9.66 -30.34 -10.84
CA TRP A 341 9.45 -30.30 -12.30
C TRP A 341 10.24 -31.37 -13.05
N ASN A 342 11.49 -31.62 -12.63
CA ASN A 342 12.37 -32.59 -13.30
C ASN A 342 11.92 -34.05 -13.10
N PHE A 343 11.06 -34.30 -12.12
CA PHE A 343 10.62 -35.64 -11.72
C PHE A 343 9.11 -35.83 -11.89
N ASN A 344 8.41 -34.92 -12.58
CA ASN A 344 6.95 -34.94 -12.76
C ASN A 344 6.17 -35.04 -11.43
N LEU A 345 6.69 -34.43 -10.36
CA LEU A 345 6.05 -34.45 -9.02
C LEU A 345 5.14 -33.25 -8.76
N ILE A 346 4.95 -32.41 -9.78
CA ILE A 346 4.12 -31.21 -9.75
C ILE A 346 2.89 -31.37 -10.67
N THR A 347 1.71 -31.02 -10.14
CA THR A 347 0.46 -31.04 -10.89
C THR A 347 -0.27 -29.71 -10.68
N GLY A 348 -0.29 -28.86 -11.71
CA GLY A 348 -0.92 -27.55 -11.62
C GLY A 348 -0.23 -26.65 -10.60
N LYS A 349 -0.89 -26.43 -9.45
CA LYS A 349 -0.43 -25.53 -8.37
C LYS A 349 0.08 -26.26 -7.13
N THR A 350 0.31 -27.57 -7.22
CA THR A 350 0.71 -28.38 -6.06
C THR A 350 1.83 -29.36 -6.37
N VAL A 351 2.63 -29.66 -5.34
CA VAL A 351 3.65 -30.70 -5.36
C VAL A 351 3.32 -31.80 -4.37
N THR A 352 3.62 -33.05 -4.74
CA THR A 352 3.27 -34.25 -3.95
C THR A 352 4.38 -34.67 -2.98
N TRP A 353 5.60 -34.16 -3.19
CA TRP A 353 6.81 -34.46 -2.43
C TRP A 353 7.64 -33.20 -2.24
N LEU A 354 8.28 -33.09 -1.09
CA LEU A 354 9.39 -32.17 -0.91
C LEU A 354 10.70 -32.87 -1.28
N LEU A 355 11.50 -32.19 -2.08
CA LEU A 355 12.83 -32.61 -2.48
C LEU A 355 13.88 -31.71 -1.82
N ASP A 356 15.06 -32.28 -1.61
CA ASP A 356 16.19 -31.54 -1.06
C ASP A 356 16.57 -30.35 -1.97
N THR A 357 17.07 -29.28 -1.36
CA THR A 357 17.49 -28.06 -2.10
C THR A 357 18.56 -28.31 -3.17
N GLN A 358 19.37 -29.37 -3.02
CA GLN A 358 20.41 -29.80 -3.94
C GLN A 358 20.16 -31.26 -4.38
N TYR A 359 18.89 -31.59 -4.64
CA TYR A 359 18.46 -32.94 -4.95
C TYR A 359 19.30 -33.57 -6.06
N GLY A 360 19.92 -34.73 -5.78
CA GLY A 360 20.75 -35.45 -6.74
C GLY A 360 22.21 -34.99 -6.88
N ALA A 361 22.65 -33.94 -6.16
CA ALA A 361 24.06 -33.54 -6.14
C ALA A 361 24.96 -34.59 -5.45
N ALA A 362 26.27 -34.55 -5.73
CA ALA A 362 27.23 -35.46 -5.12
C ALA A 362 27.20 -35.35 -3.58
N GLY A 363 27.12 -36.50 -2.90
CA GLY A 363 26.99 -36.55 -1.44
C GLY A 363 25.59 -36.23 -0.88
N ARG A 364 24.59 -35.98 -1.75
CA ARG A 364 23.19 -35.77 -1.36
C ARG A 364 22.32 -36.99 -1.73
N ALA A 365 21.23 -37.17 -1.01
CA ALA A 365 20.29 -38.25 -1.27
C ALA A 365 19.55 -38.02 -2.60
N ARG A 366 19.28 -39.12 -3.31
CA ARG A 366 18.49 -39.16 -4.56
C ARG A 366 17.58 -40.39 -4.56
N GLY A 367 16.49 -40.32 -5.30
CA GLY A 367 15.47 -41.38 -5.34
C GLY A 367 14.67 -41.48 -4.02
N VAL A 368 14.58 -40.38 -3.28
CA VAL A 368 13.82 -40.28 -2.03
C VAL A 368 13.14 -38.93 -1.97
N GLY A 369 11.98 -38.85 -1.34
CA GLY A 369 11.29 -37.59 -1.10
C GLY A 369 10.71 -37.54 0.30
N VAL A 370 10.40 -36.33 0.76
CA VAL A 370 9.70 -36.13 2.02
C VAL A 370 8.21 -35.91 1.74
N ARG A 371 7.34 -36.63 2.45
CA ARG A 371 5.89 -36.51 2.34
C ARG A 371 5.28 -36.26 3.71
N VAL A 372 4.27 -35.40 3.73
CA VAL A 372 3.47 -35.15 4.94
C VAL A 372 2.20 -35.98 4.86
N TYR A 373 1.85 -36.59 5.98
CA TYR A 373 0.65 -37.35 6.19
C TYR A 373 -0.15 -36.73 7.32
N ARG A 374 -1.47 -36.70 7.15
CA ARG A 374 -2.41 -36.28 8.18
C ARG A 374 -3.50 -37.34 8.30
N ALA A 375 -3.65 -37.89 9.50
CA ALA A 375 -4.55 -39.03 9.75
C ALA A 375 -4.37 -40.15 8.70
N GLY A 376 -3.12 -40.51 8.41
CA GLY A 376 -2.75 -41.56 7.43
C GLY A 376 -2.88 -41.18 5.95
N ASN A 377 -3.45 -40.01 5.63
CA ASN A 377 -3.62 -39.57 4.24
C ASN A 377 -2.51 -38.61 3.82
N PRO A 378 -1.96 -38.75 2.61
CA PRO A 378 -0.94 -37.84 2.12
C PRO A 378 -1.50 -36.43 1.88
N VAL A 379 -0.67 -35.44 2.17
CA VAL A 379 -0.95 -34.02 1.96
C VAL A 379 -0.12 -33.50 0.79
N ASN A 380 -0.78 -32.82 -0.14
CA ASN A 380 -0.10 -32.08 -1.20
C ASN A 380 0.34 -30.70 -0.68
N PHE A 381 1.51 -30.25 -1.09
CA PHE A 381 2.01 -28.92 -0.79
C PHE A 381 1.60 -27.94 -1.87
N MET A 382 1.35 -26.69 -1.49
CA MET A 382 1.09 -25.60 -2.43
C MET A 382 2.41 -25.15 -3.07
N ALA A 383 2.38 -24.86 -4.37
CA ALA A 383 3.50 -24.25 -5.10
C ALA A 383 3.34 -22.73 -5.27
N VAL A 384 2.19 -22.18 -4.88
CA VAL A 384 1.87 -20.75 -4.94
C VAL A 384 1.12 -20.31 -3.69
N THR A 385 1.17 -19.04 -3.36
CA THR A 385 0.47 -18.45 -2.20
C THR A 385 -0.99 -18.09 -2.46
N THR A 386 -1.48 -18.27 -3.69
CA THR A 386 -2.87 -17.94 -4.04
C THR A 386 -3.85 -18.92 -3.39
N ALA A 387 -4.85 -18.41 -2.69
CA ALA A 387 -5.94 -19.20 -2.10
C ALA A 387 -6.63 -20.10 -3.15
N GLY A 388 -7.04 -21.30 -2.72
CA GLY A 388 -7.66 -22.30 -3.57
C GLY A 388 -8.68 -23.16 -2.81
N SER A 389 -8.91 -24.37 -3.29
CA SER A 389 -9.89 -25.31 -2.71
C SER A 389 -9.48 -26.75 -2.95
N GLY A 390 -10.03 -27.67 -2.16
CA GLY A 390 -9.87 -29.11 -2.33
C GLY A 390 -8.49 -29.65 -1.92
N THR A 391 -8.46 -30.95 -1.60
CA THR A 391 -7.25 -31.65 -1.15
C THR A 391 -6.20 -31.73 -2.26
N GLU A 392 -6.62 -31.90 -3.51
CA GLU A 392 -5.74 -31.89 -4.68
C GLU A 392 -4.99 -30.55 -4.82
N GLY A 393 -5.65 -29.45 -4.46
CA GLY A 393 -5.10 -28.10 -4.41
C GLY A 393 -4.22 -27.81 -3.20
N GLY A 394 -3.94 -28.81 -2.35
CA GLY A 394 -3.07 -28.68 -1.18
C GLY A 394 -3.76 -28.09 0.06
N TRP A 395 -5.10 -27.99 0.02
CA TRP A 395 -5.89 -27.42 1.12
C TRP A 395 -6.41 -28.51 2.04
N MET A 396 -6.35 -28.24 3.34
CA MET A 396 -6.85 -29.11 4.40
C MET A 396 -7.72 -28.33 5.38
N CYS A 397 -8.65 -29.04 6.02
CA CYS A 397 -9.51 -28.51 7.07
C CYS A 397 -8.70 -27.96 8.26
N SER A 398 -9.10 -26.82 8.81
CA SER A 398 -8.47 -26.13 9.95
C SER A 398 -8.84 -26.70 11.32
N ARG A 399 -8.98 -28.03 11.43
CA ARG A 399 -9.13 -28.71 12.73
C ARG A 399 -7.76 -28.91 13.38
N THR A 400 -7.68 -28.87 14.71
CA THR A 400 -6.53 -29.37 15.45
C THR A 400 -6.27 -30.84 15.11
N GLY A 401 -4.99 -31.24 15.05
CA GLY A 401 -4.63 -32.63 14.82
C GLY A 401 -3.15 -32.84 14.55
N SER A 402 -2.64 -33.99 14.99
CA SER A 402 -1.26 -34.42 14.74
C SER A 402 -1.06 -34.77 13.26
N ALA A 403 0.12 -34.42 12.75
CA ALA A 403 0.59 -34.80 11.43
C ALA A 403 1.90 -35.57 11.56
N GLN A 404 2.23 -36.35 10.52
CA GLN A 404 3.46 -37.13 10.47
C GLN A 404 4.18 -36.80 9.17
N ILE A 405 5.49 -36.61 9.25
CA ILE A 405 6.34 -36.40 8.08
C ILE A 405 7.22 -37.64 7.91
N SER A 406 7.38 -38.09 6.66
CA SER A 406 8.13 -39.31 6.35
C SER A 406 9.05 -39.11 5.14
N ILE A 407 10.28 -39.61 5.21
CA ILE A 407 11.12 -39.88 4.03
C ILE A 407 10.68 -41.23 3.47
N VAL A 408 10.28 -41.24 2.21
CA VAL A 408 9.84 -42.45 1.51
C VAL A 408 10.71 -42.66 0.27
N PRO A 409 11.00 -43.92 -0.12
CA PRO A 409 11.61 -44.22 -1.40
C PRO A 409 10.76 -43.66 -2.56
N GLY A 410 11.42 -43.05 -3.54
CA GLY A 410 10.82 -42.74 -4.83
C GLY A 410 10.77 -44.01 -5.67
N ASN A 411 9.57 -44.40 -6.10
CA ASN A 411 9.39 -45.47 -7.10
C ASN A 411 9.62 -44.92 -8.51
#